data_AF-A0A953PDY9-F1
#
_entry.id   AF-A0A953PDY9-F1
#
_cell.length_a   1.000
_cell.length_b   1.000
_cell.length_c   1.000
_cell.angle_alpha   90.00
_cell.angle_beta   90.00
_cell.angle_gamma   90.00
#
_symmetry.space_group_name_H-M   'P 1'
#
loop_
_entity.id
_entity.type
_entity.pdbx_description
1 polymer ?
#
loop_
_entity_poly.entity_id
_entity_poly.type
_entity_poly.pdbx_seq_one_letter_code
_entity_poly.pdbx_strand_id
1 'polypeptide(L)'
;LGGFLFESLGDAELARFAKDPLNKGKLLQSGLWRYTRHPNYFGEVAQWWGIWLVALGVPGGWFGIIGPLTITILILKVSGIPMLEKKMAENPDFAEYKRRTSVFLPWFPRR
;
A
#
# COMPACT_ATOMS: atom_id res chain seq x y z
N LEU A 1 11.33 5.16 -9.57
CA LEU A 1 11.12 3.78 -10.06
C LEU A 1 10.67 2.83 -8.96
N GLY A 2 11.29 2.84 -7.76
CA GLY A 2 10.89 1.96 -6.65
C GLY A 2 9.39 1.97 -6.33
N GLY A 3 8.78 3.15 -6.13
CA GLY A 3 7.34 3.25 -5.87
C GLY A 3 6.47 2.59 -6.96
N PHE A 4 6.75 2.92 -8.22
CA PHE A 4 6.03 2.38 -9.38
C PHE A 4 6.10 0.84 -9.47
N LEU A 5 7.26 0.26 -9.15
CA LEU A 5 7.41 -1.20 -9.12
C LEU A 5 6.59 -1.81 -7.99
N PHE A 6 6.57 -1.20 -6.81
CA PHE A 6 5.73 -1.66 -5.69
C PHE A 6 4.23 -1.58 -6.02
N GLU A 7 3.79 -0.49 -6.65
CA GLU A 7 2.42 -0.32 -7.12
C GLU A 7 2.05 -1.37 -8.16
N SER A 8 2.78 -1.40 -9.28
CA SER A 8 2.46 -2.25 -10.42
C SER A 8 2.53 -3.74 -10.09
N LEU A 9 3.56 -4.18 -9.34
CA LEU A 9 3.68 -5.58 -8.96
C LEU A 9 2.66 -5.96 -7.90
N GLY A 10 2.40 -5.09 -6.91
CA GLY A 10 1.42 -5.34 -5.85
C GLY A 10 0.01 -5.53 -6.42
N ASP A 11 -0.38 -4.66 -7.35
CA ASP A 11 -1.67 -4.75 -8.03
C ASP A 11 -1.74 -5.95 -8.98
N ALA A 12 -0.65 -6.26 -9.70
CA ALA A 12 -0.60 -7.45 -10.56
C ALA A 12 -0.74 -8.75 -9.75
N GLU A 13 -0.08 -8.85 -8.60
CA GLU A 13 -0.21 -9.98 -7.67
C GLU A 13 -1.65 -10.12 -7.17
N LEU A 14 -2.27 -9.00 -6.74
CA LEU A 14 -3.65 -8.98 -6.26
C LEU A 14 -4.64 -9.36 -7.36
N ALA A 15 -4.50 -8.78 -8.55
CA ALA A 15 -5.37 -9.05 -9.69
C ALA A 15 -5.27 -10.51 -10.13
N ARG A 16 -4.07 -11.09 -10.13
CA ARG A 16 -3.87 -12.51 -10.43
C ARG A 16 -4.51 -13.40 -9.35
N PHE A 17 -4.34 -13.06 -8.08
CA PHE A 17 -4.93 -13.81 -6.97
C PHE A 17 -6.46 -13.79 -7.02
N ALA A 18 -7.06 -12.62 -7.27
CA ALA A 18 -8.50 -12.43 -7.32
C ALA A 18 -9.20 -13.10 -8.52
N LYS A 19 -8.46 -13.34 -9.62
CA LYS A 19 -8.99 -14.02 -10.82
C LYS A 19 -9.26 -15.51 -10.59
N ASP A 20 -8.60 -16.14 -9.64
CA ASP A 20 -8.77 -17.55 -9.34
C ASP A 20 -9.97 -17.76 -8.38
N PRO A 21 -11.04 -18.47 -8.81
CA PRO A 21 -12.21 -18.73 -7.97
C PRO A 21 -11.89 -19.48 -6.67
N LEU A 22 -10.81 -20.26 -6.63
CA LEU A 22 -10.38 -20.99 -5.43
C LEU A 22 -9.85 -20.05 -4.34
N ASN A 23 -9.60 -18.78 -4.66
CA ASN A 23 -9.14 -17.76 -3.73
C ASN A 23 -10.27 -16.88 -3.18
N LYS A 24 -11.53 -17.14 -3.55
CA LYS A 24 -12.67 -16.42 -2.97
C LYS A 24 -12.68 -16.55 -1.45
N GLY A 25 -12.74 -15.41 -0.77
CA GLY A 25 -12.72 -15.33 0.69
C GLY A 25 -11.34 -15.54 1.33
N LYS A 26 -10.28 -15.77 0.54
CA LYS A 26 -8.90 -15.88 1.06
C LYS A 26 -8.18 -14.54 0.99
N LEU A 27 -7.11 -14.42 1.78
CA LEU A 27 -6.24 -13.25 1.79
C LEU A 27 -4.95 -13.57 1.03
N LEU A 28 -4.49 -12.63 0.19
CA LEU A 28 -3.18 -12.71 -0.42
C LEU A 28 -2.11 -12.36 0.63
N GLN A 29 -1.25 -13.32 0.95
CA GLN A 29 -0.23 -13.20 2.00
C GLN A 29 1.19 -13.55 1.51
N SER A 30 1.38 -13.65 0.20
CA SER A 30 2.64 -13.98 -0.49
C SER A 30 3.13 -12.80 -1.33
N GLY A 31 4.32 -12.91 -1.93
CA GLY A 31 4.86 -11.83 -2.76
C GLY A 31 5.11 -10.55 -1.95
N LEU A 32 4.77 -9.40 -2.51
CA LEU A 32 4.88 -8.10 -1.82
C LEU A 32 3.93 -8.00 -0.62
N TRP A 33 2.79 -8.67 -0.70
CA TRP A 33 1.77 -8.73 0.37
C TRP A 33 2.27 -9.47 1.62
N ARG A 34 3.40 -10.18 1.54
CA ARG A 34 4.08 -10.73 2.72
C ARG A 34 4.74 -9.65 3.57
N TYR A 35 5.24 -8.58 2.95
CA TYR A 35 6.07 -7.57 3.62
C TYR A 35 5.27 -6.35 4.09
N THR A 36 4.17 -6.07 3.42
CA THR A 36 3.22 -5.02 3.80
C THR A 36 1.82 -5.44 3.39
N ARG A 37 0.80 -5.03 4.16
CA ARG A 37 -0.60 -5.28 3.83
C ARG A 37 -1.12 -4.42 2.68
N HIS A 38 -0.40 -3.35 2.33
CA HIS A 38 -0.79 -2.40 1.30
C HIS A 38 0.41 -1.98 0.45
N PRO A 39 1.03 -2.92 -0.32
CA PRO A 39 2.21 -2.61 -1.13
C PRO A 39 1.93 -1.59 -2.22
N ASN A 40 0.71 -1.61 -2.78
CA ASN A 40 0.28 -0.67 -3.80
C ASN A 40 0.17 0.76 -3.27
N TYR A 41 -0.43 0.95 -2.10
CA TYR A 41 -0.48 2.26 -1.45
C TYR A 41 0.89 2.79 -1.04
N PHE A 42 1.80 1.91 -0.62
CA PHE A 42 3.18 2.31 -0.40
C PHE A 42 3.82 2.83 -1.69
N GLY A 43 3.60 2.12 -2.81
CA GLY A 43 4.05 2.53 -4.14
C GLY A 43 3.55 3.92 -4.53
N GLU A 44 2.23 4.11 -4.44
CA GLU A 44 1.55 5.38 -4.75
C GLU A 44 2.12 6.53 -3.91
N VAL A 45 2.20 6.38 -2.59
CA VAL A 45 2.76 7.42 -1.71
C VAL A 45 4.22 7.69 -2.08
N ALA A 46 5.04 6.67 -2.31
CA ALA A 46 6.44 6.83 -2.70
C ALA A 46 6.59 7.57 -4.04
N GLN A 47 5.67 7.36 -4.99
CA GLN A 47 5.63 8.11 -6.25
C GLN A 47 5.33 9.59 -6.01
N TRP A 48 4.34 9.93 -5.19
CA TRP A 48 4.02 11.32 -4.87
C TRP A 48 5.17 12.06 -4.18
N TRP A 49 5.86 11.38 -3.24
CA TRP A 49 7.07 11.93 -2.65
C TRP A 49 8.19 12.10 -3.68
N GLY A 50 8.36 11.13 -4.59
CA GLY A 50 9.33 11.22 -5.68
C GLY A 50 9.07 12.40 -6.64
N ILE A 51 7.81 12.62 -7.02
CA ILE A 51 7.40 13.75 -7.87
C ILE A 51 7.72 15.07 -7.18
N TRP A 52 7.42 15.20 -5.88
CA TRP A 52 7.74 16.41 -5.13
C TRP A 52 9.25 16.65 -5.05
N LEU A 53 10.06 15.61 -4.82
CA LEU A 53 11.52 15.73 -4.82
C LEU A 53 12.06 16.25 -6.16
N VAL A 54 11.47 15.83 -7.29
CA VAL A 54 11.81 16.39 -8.61
C VAL A 54 11.39 17.86 -8.70
N ALA A 55 10.20 18.21 -8.19
CA ALA A 55 9.70 19.58 -8.19
C ALA A 55 10.57 20.54 -7.38
N LEU A 56 11.33 20.08 -6.38
CA LEU A 56 12.29 20.93 -5.65
C LEU A 56 13.35 21.58 -6.55
N GLY A 57 13.56 21.06 -7.76
CA GLY A 57 14.47 21.64 -8.75
C GLY A 57 13.95 22.91 -9.46
N VAL A 58 12.68 23.30 -9.29
CA VAL A 58 12.12 24.51 -9.91
C VAL A 58 11.79 25.60 -8.88
N PRO A 59 11.87 26.90 -9.25
CA PRO A 59 11.47 27.99 -8.36
C PRO A 59 10.04 27.79 -7.81
N GLY A 60 9.89 27.82 -6.49
CA GLY A 60 8.61 27.61 -5.82
C GLY A 60 8.14 26.15 -5.74
N GLY A 61 8.89 25.18 -6.24
CA GLY A 61 8.47 23.77 -6.23
C GLY A 61 8.26 23.15 -4.85
N TRP A 62 8.81 23.77 -3.79
CA TRP A 62 8.58 23.36 -2.41
C TRP A 62 7.10 23.44 -1.99
N PHE A 63 6.30 24.36 -2.58
CA PHE A 63 4.85 24.42 -2.36
C PHE A 63 4.14 23.12 -2.78
N GLY A 64 4.74 22.34 -3.68
CA GLY A 64 4.22 21.05 -4.12
C GLY A 64 4.14 19.99 -3.02
N ILE A 65 4.73 20.23 -1.83
CA ILE A 65 4.69 19.31 -0.68
C ILE A 65 3.26 18.97 -0.23
N ILE A 66 2.31 19.86 -0.53
CA ILE A 66 0.88 19.65 -0.25
C ILE A 66 0.38 18.36 -0.92
N GLY A 67 0.87 17.99 -2.10
CA GLY A 67 0.51 16.76 -2.81
C GLY A 67 0.83 15.49 -2.01
N PRO A 68 2.11 15.16 -1.78
CA PRO A 68 2.48 13.96 -1.02
C PRO A 68 1.95 13.96 0.42
N LEU A 69 1.83 15.11 1.07
CA LEU A 69 1.20 15.17 2.41
C LEU A 69 -0.28 14.80 2.35
N THR A 70 -1.03 15.37 1.41
CA THR A 70 -2.45 15.08 1.23
C THR A 70 -2.69 13.61 0.97
N ILE A 71 -2.00 13.03 -0.01
CA ILE A 71 -2.22 11.62 -0.36
C ILE A 71 -1.78 10.68 0.77
N THR A 72 -0.68 10.98 1.47
CA THR A 72 -0.24 10.21 2.65
C THR A 72 -1.31 10.22 3.74
N ILE A 73 -1.92 11.37 4.04
CA ILE A 73 -2.97 11.48 5.06
C ILE A 73 -4.22 10.73 4.63
N LEU A 74 -4.67 10.91 3.39
CA LEU A 74 -5.87 10.26 2.87
C LEU A 74 -5.74 8.73 2.92
N ILE A 75 -4.60 8.20 2.49
CA ILE A 75 -4.34 6.77 2.47
C ILE A 75 -4.20 6.20 3.89
N LEU A 76 -3.39 6.83 4.75
CA LEU A 76 -3.07 6.24 6.06
C LEU A 76 -4.18 6.44 7.10
N LYS A 77 -4.96 7.53 7.00
CA LYS A 77 -5.84 7.97 8.10
C LYS A 77 -7.31 8.12 7.73
N VAL A 78 -7.65 8.30 6.46
CA VAL A 78 -9.03 8.62 6.05
C VAL A 78 -9.65 7.48 5.25
N SER A 79 -9.32 7.36 3.97
CA SER A 79 -10.07 6.57 3.01
C SER A 79 -9.36 5.32 2.50
N GLY A 80 -8.03 5.26 2.56
CA GLY A 80 -7.29 4.09 2.06
C GLY A 80 -7.34 2.93 3.06
N ILE A 81 -6.31 2.83 3.88
CA ILE A 81 -6.06 1.72 4.80
C ILE A 81 -7.18 1.53 5.83
N PRO A 82 -7.65 2.56 6.57
CA PRO A 82 -8.61 2.33 7.65
C PRO A 82 -9.94 1.73 7.17
N MET A 83 -10.44 2.18 6.01
CA MET A 83 -11.69 1.68 5.45
C MET A 83 -11.53 0.25 4.91
N LEU A 84 -10.41 -0.06 4.26
CA LEU A 84 -10.13 -1.41 3.77
C LEU A 84 -9.92 -2.40 4.91
N GLU A 85 -9.11 -2.07 5.91
CA GLU A 85 -8.87 -2.96 7.04
C GLU A 85 -10.15 -3.21 7.84
N LYS A 86 -11.06 -2.23 7.92
CA LYS A 86 -12.37 -2.42 8.55
C LYS A 86 -13.20 -3.51 7.84
N LYS A 87 -13.18 -3.52 6.50
CA LYS A 87 -13.84 -4.57 5.70
C LYS A 87 -13.11 -5.91 5.82
N MET A 88 -11.78 -5.90 5.78
CA MET A 88 -10.97 -7.11 5.92
C MET A 88 -11.11 -7.77 7.30
N ALA A 89 -11.46 -7.00 8.34
CA ALA A 89 -11.70 -7.52 9.68
C ALA A 89 -12.88 -8.51 9.77
N GLU A 90 -13.76 -8.54 8.76
CA GLU A 90 -14.81 -9.57 8.64
C GLU A 90 -14.25 -10.94 8.27
N ASN A 91 -13.02 -11.00 7.73
CA ASN A 91 -12.35 -12.25 7.39
C ASN A 91 -11.64 -12.83 8.64
N PRO A 92 -11.94 -14.08 9.04
CA PRO A 92 -11.37 -14.68 10.25
C PRO A 92 -9.83 -14.78 10.22
N ASP A 93 -9.24 -14.95 9.05
CA ASP A 93 -7.78 -15.08 8.90
C ASP A 93 -7.05 -13.73 8.94
N PHE A 94 -7.79 -12.61 8.87
CA PHE A 94 -7.20 -11.28 8.81
C PHE A 94 -6.50 -10.89 10.11
N ALA A 95 -7.02 -11.32 11.26
CA ALA A 95 -6.42 -10.99 12.55
C ALA A 95 -4.98 -11.52 12.67
N GLU A 96 -4.73 -12.75 12.22
CA GLU A 96 -3.40 -13.34 12.23
C GLU A 96 -2.47 -12.64 11.23
N TYR A 97 -2.95 -12.39 10.01
CA TYR A 97 -2.21 -11.66 8.99
C TYR A 97 -1.84 -10.25 9.46
N LYS A 98 -2.76 -9.56 10.14
CA LYS A 98 -2.57 -8.22 10.70
C LYS A 98 -1.53 -8.18 11.82
N ARG A 99 -1.40 -9.25 12.62
CA ARG A 99 -0.39 -9.32 13.68
C ARG A 99 1.03 -9.45 13.15
N ARG A 100 1.21 -10.21 12.07
CA ARG A 100 2.53 -10.56 11.55
C ARG A 100 3.04 -9.62 10.47
N THR A 101 2.16 -8.99 9.69
CA THR A 101 2.54 -8.19 8.52
C THR A 101 2.45 -6.71 8.80
N SER A 102 3.44 -5.92 8.35
CA SER A 102 3.42 -4.46 8.47
C SER A 102 2.21 -3.86 7.74
N VAL A 103 1.65 -2.78 8.29
CA VAL A 103 0.48 -2.12 7.67
C VAL A 103 0.82 -1.44 6.35
N PHE A 104 1.94 -0.74 6.27
CA PHE A 104 2.22 0.17 5.16
C PHE A 104 3.68 0.10 4.70
N LEU A 105 4.64 0.38 5.58
CA LEU A 105 6.06 0.29 5.23
C LEU A 105 6.47 -1.18 5.06
N PRO A 106 7.02 -1.58 3.90
CA PRO A 106 7.49 -2.95 3.68
C PRO A 106 8.51 -3.37 4.75
N TRP A 107 8.21 -4.44 5.48
CA TRP A 107 9.08 -4.96 6.55
C TRP A 107 8.98 -6.47 6.68
N PHE A 108 9.98 -7.10 7.30
CA PHE A 108 9.95 -8.54 7.55
C PHE A 108 8.79 -8.93 8.48
N PRO A 109 8.07 -10.04 8.21
CA PRO A 109 7.00 -10.50 9.07
C PRO A 109 7.47 -10.78 10.49
N ARG A 110 6.65 -10.42 11.47
CA ARG A 110 6.86 -10.77 12.88
C ARG A 110 6.54 -12.25 13.10
N ARG A 111 7.28 -12.89 14.02
CA ARG A 111 7.04 -14.27 14.46
C ARG A 111 5.84 -14.35 15.40
#